data_AF-A0A5C5T276-F1
#
_entry.id   AF-A0A5C5T276-F1
#
_cell.length_a   1.000
_cell.length_b   1.000
_cell.length_c   1.000
_cell.angle_alpha   90.00
_cell.angle_beta   90.00
_cell.angle_gamma   90.00
#
_symmetry.space_group_name_H-M   'P 1'
#
loop_
_entity.id
_entity.type
_entity.pdbx_description
1 polymer ?
#
loop_
_entity_poly.entity_id
_entity_poly.type
_entity_poly.pdbx_seq_one_letter_code
_entity_poly.pdbx_strand_id
1 'polypeptide(L)'
;MEEKNLYSSYYTKSEFITDYMIKQLDFDEAHSILEPSAGDGVFIDALLAKHPQVDITAYDLNPQAIQILEDKYKDFSNVKTVEGDTLLDSELDIKVMMNGDYDRIIGNPPYGAWQDYEKRANLKNLYPGFYVKETYALFLLRCISLLKENGKLSFIIPDTFMNLHMHNKLREYILLNTKILEILMIPSKFFPGVNFGYSNLTIITVEKSSKNKALSNTIRIINGLKKVANIEDITNSTNLEKYNVIDIPQKEVFESIDMAFLIKAGSEIRGLINGSTLTLGDLADCVTGLYTGNNKAYFKALNTKVRNPTKCEIVDENLVEYDYLRHNNLLDGIEGDKHFIPVTKGNAEMYQRKNEWFIDWGKEAINHYRTDKKARLQNAKYYFKKGIAVPMVKSSKIKANLINNQVFDQSVVGIFPKEEKYIYFLLALLNSEIVNTIIQTINHTANNSANYLKKIPVVLPNNENDIERVNSLVEDMFRHIERTNTIDLEIQKELDNFFNALYHSEKLPTQVLI
;
A
#
# COMPACT_ATOMS: atom_id res chain seq x y z
N MET A 1 -28.23 -6.11 6.48
CA MET A 1 -26.76 -6.10 6.40
C MET A 1 -26.34 -7.49 6.86
N GLU A 2 -25.79 -8.33 5.99
CA GLU A 2 -25.52 -9.74 6.31
C GLU A 2 -24.57 -9.86 7.52
N GLU A 3 -24.88 -10.74 8.48
CA GLU A 3 -24.09 -11.03 9.71
C GLU A 3 -22.58 -11.18 9.46
N LYS A 4 -22.22 -11.68 8.27
CA LYS A 4 -20.85 -11.92 7.82
C LYS A 4 -19.98 -10.64 7.80
N ASN A 5 -20.58 -9.46 7.58
CA ASN A 5 -19.87 -8.18 7.57
C ASN A 5 -19.67 -7.57 8.97
N LEU A 6 -20.44 -8.01 9.97
CA LEU A 6 -20.35 -7.50 11.34
C LEU A 6 -19.16 -8.11 12.08
N TYR A 7 -18.94 -9.42 11.90
CA TYR A 7 -17.89 -10.17 12.62
C TYR A 7 -16.66 -10.51 11.75
N SER A 8 -16.74 -10.38 10.41
CA SER A 8 -15.66 -10.77 9.48
C SER A 8 -15.08 -12.16 9.76
N SER A 9 -15.93 -13.15 10.05
CA SER A 9 -15.50 -14.50 10.44
C SER A 9 -14.93 -15.27 9.23
N TYR A 10 -13.61 -15.48 9.23
CA TYR A 10 -12.90 -16.32 8.26
C TYR A 10 -12.27 -17.52 8.97
N TYR A 11 -12.91 -18.68 8.89
CA TYR A 11 -12.45 -19.89 9.58
C TYR A 11 -11.18 -20.47 8.94
N THR A 12 -10.22 -20.84 9.78
CA THR A 12 -8.97 -21.51 9.37
C THR A 12 -9.22 -23.03 9.25
N LYS A 13 -9.50 -23.53 8.05
CA LYS A 13 -9.86 -24.94 7.81
C LYS A 13 -8.73 -25.81 7.28
N SER A 14 -7.48 -25.54 7.68
CA SER A 14 -6.31 -26.21 7.12
C SER A 14 -5.35 -26.65 8.22
N GLU A 15 -5.20 -27.96 8.38
CA GLU A 15 -4.24 -28.58 9.33
C GLU A 15 -2.81 -28.09 9.07
N PHE A 16 -2.40 -27.95 7.81
CA PHE A 16 -1.07 -27.40 7.48
C PHE A 16 -0.81 -25.99 8.04
N ILE A 17 -1.86 -25.16 8.16
CA ILE A 17 -1.72 -23.79 8.70
C ILE A 17 -1.69 -23.86 10.23
N THR A 18 -2.60 -24.62 10.83
CA THR A 18 -2.65 -24.76 12.30
C THR A 18 -1.36 -25.39 12.80
N ASP A 19 -0.89 -26.49 12.21
CA ASP A 19 0.33 -27.19 12.61
C ASP A 19 1.56 -26.27 12.53
N TYR A 20 1.66 -25.48 11.47
CA TYR A 20 2.71 -24.50 11.31
C TYR A 20 2.68 -23.44 12.42
N MET A 21 1.53 -22.81 12.66
CA MET A 21 1.40 -21.77 13.69
C MET A 21 1.67 -22.31 15.10
N ILE A 22 1.17 -23.50 15.40
CA ILE A 22 1.36 -24.21 16.67
C ILE A 22 2.83 -24.55 16.88
N LYS A 23 3.55 -24.95 15.82
CA LYS A 23 5.00 -25.17 15.87
C LYS A 23 5.77 -23.87 16.14
N GLN A 24 5.36 -22.76 15.51
CA GLN A 24 5.99 -21.44 15.68
C GLN A 24 5.82 -20.88 17.10
N LEU A 25 4.71 -21.21 17.78
CA LEU A 25 4.50 -20.79 19.17
C LEU A 25 5.54 -21.38 20.12
N ASP A 26 6.00 -22.62 19.90
CA ASP A 26 6.98 -23.27 20.78
C ASP A 26 6.57 -23.19 22.26
N PHE A 27 5.56 -23.97 22.63
CA PHE A 27 4.88 -23.93 23.92
C PHE A 27 4.85 -25.32 24.59
N ASP A 28 4.48 -25.32 25.86
CA ASP A 28 4.31 -26.50 26.72
C ASP A 28 3.19 -26.24 27.75
N GLU A 29 2.94 -27.21 28.63
CA GLU A 29 1.87 -27.18 29.65
C GLU A 29 2.03 -26.07 30.70
N ALA A 30 3.22 -25.46 30.85
CA ALA A 30 3.46 -24.40 31.82
C ALA A 30 3.08 -23.00 31.29
N HIS A 31 2.82 -22.89 29.99
CA HIS A 31 2.48 -21.63 29.36
C HIS A 31 0.99 -21.32 29.43
N SER A 32 0.69 -20.04 29.61
CA SER A 32 -0.66 -19.48 29.44
C SER A 32 -0.86 -18.98 28.00
N ILE A 33 -1.99 -19.35 27.38
CA ILE A 33 -2.28 -19.07 25.98
C ILE A 33 -3.57 -18.27 25.84
N LEU A 34 -3.53 -17.20 25.04
CA LEU A 34 -4.73 -16.47 24.62
C LEU A 34 -5.03 -16.74 23.14
N GLU A 35 -6.28 -17.09 22.85
CA GLU A 35 -6.84 -17.04 21.50
C GLU A 35 -7.91 -15.95 21.42
N PRO A 36 -7.62 -14.79 20.79
CA PRO A 36 -8.61 -13.75 20.56
C PRO A 36 -9.38 -14.03 19.26
N SER A 37 -10.69 -13.79 19.28
CA SER A 37 -11.59 -14.12 18.15
C SER A 37 -11.55 -15.62 17.80
N ALA A 38 -11.74 -16.46 18.81
CA ALA A 38 -11.53 -17.91 18.76
C ALA A 38 -12.48 -18.67 17.79
N GLY A 39 -13.63 -18.08 17.43
CA GLY A 39 -14.55 -18.69 16.48
C GLY A 39 -15.02 -20.08 16.92
N ASP A 40 -14.70 -21.10 16.12
CA ASP A 40 -15.03 -22.52 16.39
C ASP A 40 -13.92 -23.28 17.13
N GLY A 41 -12.85 -22.60 17.55
CA GLY A 41 -11.80 -23.15 18.40
C GLY A 41 -10.78 -24.03 17.67
N VAL A 42 -10.56 -23.82 16.38
CA VAL A 42 -9.65 -24.68 15.60
C VAL A 42 -8.20 -24.65 16.09
N PHE A 43 -7.72 -23.52 16.63
CA PHE A 43 -6.38 -23.48 17.23
C PHE A 43 -6.37 -24.12 18.62
N ILE A 44 -7.42 -23.94 19.44
CA ILE A 44 -7.60 -24.65 20.71
C ILE A 44 -7.53 -26.17 20.52
N ASP A 45 -8.20 -26.72 19.50
CA ASP A 45 -8.12 -28.16 19.18
C ASP A 45 -6.67 -28.61 18.97
N ALA A 46 -5.93 -27.86 18.16
CA ALA A 46 -4.54 -28.18 17.85
C ALA A 46 -3.60 -27.99 19.05
N LEU A 47 -3.87 -27.01 19.93
CA LEU A 47 -3.14 -26.80 21.17
C LEU A 47 -3.33 -28.00 22.12
N LEU A 48 -4.58 -28.37 22.40
CA LEU A 48 -4.93 -29.46 23.31
C LEU A 48 -4.48 -30.83 22.78
N ALA A 49 -4.46 -31.03 21.46
CA ALA A 49 -3.94 -32.26 20.86
C ALA A 49 -2.45 -32.48 21.16
N LYS A 50 -1.67 -31.40 21.32
CA LYS A 50 -0.24 -31.47 21.63
C LYS A 50 0.03 -31.45 23.13
N HIS A 51 -0.70 -30.62 23.87
CA HIS A 51 -0.54 -30.39 25.30
C HIS A 51 -1.93 -30.30 25.97
N PRO A 52 -2.50 -31.43 26.42
CA PRO A 52 -3.89 -31.48 26.88
C PRO A 52 -4.20 -30.67 28.15
N GLN A 53 -3.19 -30.25 28.91
CA GLN A 53 -3.36 -29.55 30.19
C GLN A 53 -2.98 -28.06 30.13
N VAL A 54 -2.69 -27.53 28.93
CA VAL A 54 -2.20 -26.17 28.76
C VAL A 54 -3.30 -25.18 29.09
N ASP A 55 -2.96 -24.09 29.77
CA ASP A 55 -3.93 -23.07 30.16
C ASP A 55 -4.31 -22.20 28.96
N ILE A 56 -5.59 -22.18 28.60
CA ILE A 56 -6.12 -21.49 27.43
C ILE A 56 -7.24 -20.53 27.86
N THR A 57 -7.12 -19.26 27.47
CA THR A 57 -8.23 -18.31 27.47
C THR A 57 -8.68 -18.04 26.04
N ALA A 58 -9.96 -18.24 25.75
CA ALA A 58 -10.57 -18.05 24.44
C ALA A 58 -11.57 -16.89 24.49
N TYR A 59 -11.32 -15.83 23.72
CA TYR A 59 -12.23 -14.69 23.59
C TYR A 59 -12.97 -14.75 22.27
N ASP A 60 -14.27 -14.47 22.27
CA ASP A 60 -15.01 -14.13 21.05
C ASP A 60 -16.09 -13.09 21.34
N LEU A 61 -16.37 -12.24 20.35
CA LEU A 61 -17.42 -11.23 20.43
C LEU A 61 -18.79 -11.81 20.07
N ASN A 62 -18.84 -12.91 19.33
CA ASN A 62 -20.08 -13.55 18.88
C ASN A 62 -20.58 -14.54 19.96
N PRO A 63 -21.75 -14.31 20.58
CA PRO A 63 -22.29 -15.22 21.60
C PRO A 63 -22.52 -16.64 21.08
N GLN A 64 -22.82 -16.81 19.78
CA GLN A 64 -22.96 -18.15 19.18
C GLN A 64 -21.64 -18.91 19.12
N ALA A 65 -20.53 -18.20 18.86
CA ALA A 65 -19.19 -18.81 18.89
C ALA A 65 -18.84 -19.23 20.31
N ILE A 66 -19.14 -18.39 21.31
CA ILE A 66 -18.94 -18.72 22.72
C ILE A 66 -19.71 -19.99 23.12
N GLN A 67 -20.99 -20.10 22.76
CA GLN A 67 -21.77 -21.31 23.04
C GLN A 67 -21.14 -22.57 22.43
N ILE A 68 -20.62 -22.47 21.19
CA ILE A 68 -19.91 -23.58 20.54
C ILE A 68 -18.66 -23.96 21.32
N LEU A 69 -17.85 -22.99 21.75
CA LEU A 69 -16.63 -23.22 22.51
C LEU A 69 -16.94 -23.83 23.88
N GLU A 70 -17.96 -23.33 24.59
CA GLU A 70 -18.39 -23.86 25.89
C GLU A 70 -18.84 -25.31 25.78
N ASP A 71 -19.69 -25.64 24.79
CA ASP A 71 -20.16 -27.01 24.59
C ASP A 71 -19.02 -27.96 24.23
N LYS A 72 -18.06 -27.50 23.42
CA LYS A 72 -16.93 -28.28 22.92
C LYS A 72 -15.87 -28.54 23.99
N TYR A 73 -15.63 -27.57 24.88
CA TYR A 73 -14.56 -27.64 25.88
C TYR A 73 -15.06 -27.78 27.33
N LYS A 74 -16.35 -28.06 27.54
CA LYS A 74 -16.96 -28.24 28.89
C LYS A 74 -16.22 -29.20 29.83
N ASP A 75 -15.52 -30.19 29.28
CA ASP A 75 -14.80 -31.23 30.04
C ASP A 75 -13.33 -30.85 30.30
N PHE A 76 -12.88 -29.68 29.81
CA PHE A 76 -11.53 -29.15 30.00
C PHE A 76 -11.54 -28.01 31.02
N SER A 77 -11.06 -28.27 32.24
CA SER A 77 -10.95 -27.24 33.30
C SER A 77 -9.90 -26.15 33.02
N ASN A 78 -8.99 -26.42 32.08
CA ASN A 78 -7.91 -25.55 31.64
C ASN A 78 -8.27 -24.68 30.42
N VAL A 79 -9.54 -24.69 29.98
CA VAL A 79 -10.03 -23.84 28.90
C VAL A 79 -11.08 -22.88 29.45
N LYS A 80 -10.76 -21.58 29.47
CA LYS A 80 -11.68 -20.51 29.85
C LYS A 80 -12.23 -19.82 28.60
N THR A 81 -13.54 -19.85 28.40
CA THR A 81 -14.23 -19.06 27.38
C THR A 81 -14.69 -17.71 27.95
N VAL A 82 -14.60 -16.65 27.14
CA VAL A 82 -15.04 -15.30 27.51
C VAL A 82 -15.77 -14.64 26.34
N GLU A 83 -17.06 -14.33 26.54
CA GLU A 83 -17.81 -13.45 25.64
C GLU A 83 -17.35 -12.01 25.88
N GLY A 84 -16.61 -11.43 24.93
CA GLY A 84 -16.05 -10.10 25.12
C GLY A 84 -15.40 -9.49 23.89
N ASP A 85 -15.44 -8.16 23.80
CA ASP A 85 -14.69 -7.44 22.78
C ASP A 85 -13.23 -7.37 23.20
N THR A 86 -12.39 -8.20 22.58
CA THR A 86 -10.96 -8.22 22.85
C THR A 86 -10.37 -6.81 22.81
N LEU A 87 -10.81 -5.89 21.93
CA LEU A 87 -10.23 -4.54 21.81
C LEU A 87 -10.66 -3.55 22.90
N LEU A 88 -11.76 -3.82 23.62
CA LEU A 88 -12.38 -2.89 24.59
C LEU A 88 -12.55 -3.50 25.99
N ASP A 89 -12.13 -4.74 26.20
CA ASP A 89 -12.29 -5.45 27.47
C ASP A 89 -11.41 -4.85 28.59
N SER A 90 -12.04 -4.46 29.71
CA SER A 90 -11.34 -3.82 30.83
C SER A 90 -10.46 -4.79 31.63
N GLU A 91 -10.74 -6.09 31.68
CA GLU A 91 -9.86 -7.06 32.33
C GLU A 91 -8.54 -7.19 31.57
N LEU A 92 -8.62 -7.22 30.24
CA LEU A 92 -7.45 -7.17 29.37
C LEU A 92 -6.67 -5.86 29.54
N ASP A 93 -7.34 -4.72 29.76
CA ASP A 93 -6.65 -3.45 30.04
C ASP A 93 -5.83 -3.53 31.33
N ILE A 94 -6.35 -4.16 32.39
CA ILE A 94 -5.62 -4.39 33.64
C ILE A 94 -4.37 -5.25 33.38
N LYS A 95 -4.49 -6.32 32.59
CA LYS A 95 -3.36 -7.18 32.20
C LYS A 95 -2.28 -6.40 31.45
N VAL A 96 -2.67 -5.49 30.55
CA VAL A 96 -1.72 -4.60 29.85
C VAL A 96 -1.01 -3.67 30.84
N MET A 97 -1.73 -3.09 31.81
CA MET A 97 -1.14 -2.25 32.86
C MET A 97 -0.16 -3.02 33.76
N MET A 98 -0.36 -4.33 33.90
CA MET A 98 0.54 -5.24 34.63
C MET A 98 1.69 -5.79 33.79
N ASN A 99 1.96 -5.19 32.62
CA ASN A 99 3.02 -5.56 31.68
C ASN A 99 2.81 -6.92 30.97
N GLY A 100 1.54 -7.30 30.76
CA GLY A 100 1.14 -8.51 30.06
C GLY A 100 0.93 -9.70 31.01
N ASP A 101 0.26 -10.72 30.49
CA ASP A 101 -0.20 -11.87 31.28
C ASP A 101 -0.08 -13.20 30.53
N TYR A 102 0.01 -13.17 29.20
CA TYR A 102 0.06 -14.38 28.37
C TYR A 102 1.46 -14.68 27.90
N ASP A 103 1.83 -15.96 27.92
CA ASP A 103 3.10 -16.44 27.38
C ASP A 103 3.01 -16.66 25.87
N ARG A 104 1.85 -17.09 25.38
CA ARG A 104 1.59 -17.32 23.96
C ARG A 104 0.27 -16.70 23.54
N ILE A 105 0.21 -16.20 22.31
CA ILE A 105 -1.02 -15.74 21.68
C ILE A 105 -1.10 -16.29 20.27
N ILE A 106 -2.23 -16.86 19.90
CA ILE A 106 -2.45 -17.41 18.55
C ILE A 106 -3.82 -17.02 18.05
N GLY A 107 -3.98 -16.83 16.75
CA GLY A 107 -5.31 -16.61 16.20
C GLY A 107 -5.34 -16.08 14.78
N ASN A 108 -6.57 -15.92 14.31
CA ASN A 108 -6.91 -15.30 13.04
C ASN A 108 -7.83 -14.10 13.32
N PRO A 109 -7.28 -12.93 13.69
CA PRO A 109 -8.09 -11.78 14.07
C PRO A 109 -8.92 -11.27 12.89
N PRO A 110 -10.04 -10.57 13.14
CA PRO A 110 -10.91 -10.08 12.07
C PRO A 110 -10.22 -9.04 11.19
N TYR A 111 -10.42 -9.14 9.87
CA TYR A 111 -9.87 -8.22 8.88
C TYR A 111 -10.91 -7.19 8.43
N GLY A 112 -10.60 -5.90 8.54
CA GLY A 112 -11.46 -4.81 8.08
C GLY A 112 -12.91 -4.87 8.58
N ALA A 113 -13.16 -5.44 9.77
CA ALA A 113 -14.51 -5.60 10.29
C ALA A 113 -15.18 -4.23 10.46
N TRP A 114 -16.44 -4.13 10.06
CA TRP A 114 -17.16 -2.87 10.15
C TRP A 114 -17.27 -2.43 11.61
N GLN A 115 -16.88 -1.19 11.87
CA GLN A 115 -17.03 -0.55 13.17
C GLN A 115 -18.05 0.57 13.00
N ASP A 116 -19.04 0.63 13.88
CA ASP A 116 -19.95 1.78 13.95
C ASP A 116 -19.16 3.06 14.31
N TYR A 117 -19.81 4.22 14.14
CA TYR A 117 -19.17 5.51 14.32
C TYR A 117 -18.71 5.76 15.76
N GLU A 118 -19.44 5.27 16.75
CA GLU A 118 -19.15 5.46 18.17
C GLU A 118 -17.97 4.59 18.60
N LYS A 119 -18.02 3.28 18.31
CA LYS A 119 -16.90 2.36 18.53
C LYS A 119 -15.65 2.84 17.83
N ARG A 120 -15.76 3.33 16.60
CA ARG A 120 -14.62 3.89 15.88
C ARG A 120 -14.08 5.17 16.51
N ALA A 121 -14.90 6.01 17.13
CA ALA A 121 -14.44 7.16 17.89
C ALA A 121 -13.67 6.71 19.15
N ASN A 122 -14.19 5.72 19.87
CA ASN A 122 -13.53 5.14 21.05
C ASN A 122 -12.17 4.52 20.68
N LEU A 123 -12.10 3.73 19.62
CA LEU A 123 -10.84 3.14 19.14
C LEU A 123 -9.81 4.20 18.74
N LYS A 124 -10.22 5.36 18.19
CA LYS A 124 -9.28 6.46 17.90
C LYS A 124 -8.69 7.07 19.17
N ASN A 125 -9.46 7.11 20.25
CA ASN A 125 -8.99 7.63 21.53
C ASN A 125 -8.05 6.62 22.21
N LEU A 126 -8.34 5.32 22.14
CA LEU A 126 -7.52 4.26 22.70
C LEU A 126 -6.21 4.01 21.92
N TYR A 127 -6.25 4.17 20.59
CA TYR A 127 -5.09 3.94 19.71
C TYR A 127 -4.73 5.20 18.93
N PRO A 128 -4.28 6.28 19.62
CA PRO A 128 -4.04 7.57 18.99
C PRO A 128 -2.96 7.47 17.90
N GLY A 129 -3.31 7.89 16.69
CA GLY A 129 -2.41 7.91 15.55
C GLY A 129 -2.31 6.60 14.77
N PHE A 130 -2.89 5.50 15.24
CA PHE A 130 -2.95 4.24 14.49
C PHE A 130 -4.14 4.23 13.51
N TYR A 131 -4.02 3.43 12.45
CA TYR A 131 -5.06 3.31 11.43
C TYR A 131 -6.19 2.37 11.89
N VAL A 132 -7.13 2.92 12.68
CA VAL A 132 -8.21 2.16 13.35
C VAL A 132 -9.26 1.52 12.42
N LYS A 133 -9.18 1.73 11.11
CA LYS A 133 -10.09 1.07 10.16
C LYS A 133 -9.69 -0.39 9.89
N GLU A 134 -8.43 -0.75 10.15
CA GLU A 134 -7.92 -2.10 9.97
C GLU A 134 -7.91 -2.81 11.31
N THR A 135 -8.95 -3.60 11.59
CA THR A 135 -9.14 -4.24 12.89
C THR A 135 -7.98 -5.17 13.27
N TYR A 136 -7.43 -5.93 12.33
CA TYR A 136 -6.29 -6.82 12.57
C TYR A 136 -5.07 -6.07 13.14
N ALA A 137 -4.86 -4.82 12.74
CA ALA A 137 -3.76 -4.00 13.24
C ALA A 137 -3.94 -3.67 14.72
N LEU A 138 -5.18 -3.40 15.14
CA LEU A 138 -5.51 -3.13 16.54
C LEU A 138 -5.38 -4.39 17.40
N PHE A 139 -5.82 -5.55 16.87
CA PHE A 139 -5.62 -6.84 17.53
C PHE A 139 -4.13 -7.14 17.70
N LEU A 140 -3.31 -6.94 16.66
CA LEU A 140 -1.85 -7.14 16.75
C LEU A 140 -1.23 -6.25 17.84
N LEU A 141 -1.56 -4.95 17.87
CA LEU A 141 -1.07 -4.03 18.90
C LEU A 141 -1.47 -4.47 20.30
N ARG A 142 -2.77 -4.77 20.49
CA ARG A 142 -3.30 -5.14 21.80
C ARG A 142 -2.72 -6.46 22.29
N CYS A 143 -2.65 -7.46 21.43
CA CYS A 143 -2.11 -8.76 21.81
C CYS A 143 -0.60 -8.70 22.09
N ILE A 144 0.19 -7.90 21.36
CA ILE A 144 1.59 -7.66 21.75
C ILE A 144 1.69 -7.02 23.14
N SER A 145 0.78 -6.10 23.48
CA SER A 145 0.77 -5.50 24.83
C SER A 145 0.38 -6.50 25.93
N LEU A 146 -0.44 -7.51 25.61
CA LEU A 146 -0.87 -8.59 26.51
C LEU A 146 0.17 -9.70 26.70
N LEU A 147 1.19 -9.78 25.85
CA LEU A 147 2.29 -10.73 26.02
C LEU A 147 3.17 -10.36 27.22
N LYS A 148 3.65 -11.36 27.96
CA LYS A 148 4.82 -11.23 28.84
C LYS A 148 6.09 -10.97 28.02
N GLU A 149 7.16 -10.49 28.66
CA GLU A 149 8.47 -10.39 28.01
C GLU A 149 8.95 -11.78 27.54
N ASN A 150 9.46 -11.87 26.31
CA ASN A 150 9.76 -13.11 25.58
C ASN A 150 8.53 -13.99 25.25
N GLY A 151 7.31 -13.51 25.51
CA GLY A 151 6.11 -14.17 25.03
C GLY A 151 6.03 -14.12 23.51
N LYS A 152 5.41 -15.13 22.89
CA LYS A 152 5.31 -15.27 21.43
C LYS A 152 3.87 -15.12 20.94
N LEU A 153 3.71 -14.46 19.81
CA LEU A 153 2.43 -14.34 19.11
C LEU A 153 2.55 -14.87 17.69
N SER A 154 1.59 -15.67 17.24
CA SER A 154 1.47 -16.09 15.84
C SER A 154 0.08 -15.76 15.30
N PHE A 155 -0.01 -14.84 14.34
CA PHE A 155 -1.28 -14.39 13.76
C PHE A 155 -1.32 -14.55 12.25
N ILE A 156 -2.51 -14.86 11.74
CA ILE A 156 -2.85 -14.72 10.32
C ILE A 156 -3.37 -13.30 10.09
N ILE A 157 -2.67 -12.46 9.31
CA ILE A 157 -3.08 -11.08 9.00
C ILE A 157 -2.80 -10.69 7.54
N PRO A 158 -3.47 -9.67 6.96
CA PRO A 158 -3.17 -9.19 5.61
C PRO A 158 -1.75 -8.64 5.46
N ASP A 159 -1.11 -8.88 4.32
CA ASP A 159 0.26 -8.41 4.01
C ASP A 159 0.38 -6.87 3.88
N THR A 160 -0.74 -6.15 3.90
CA THR A 160 -0.77 -4.69 3.73
C THR A 160 0.00 -3.94 4.82
N PHE A 161 0.14 -4.51 6.03
CA PHE A 161 0.93 -3.87 7.11
C PHE A 161 2.39 -3.70 6.71
N MET A 162 2.92 -4.53 5.82
CA MET A 162 4.33 -4.52 5.44
C MET A 162 4.71 -3.28 4.63
N ASN A 163 3.76 -2.66 3.92
CA ASN A 163 4.09 -1.61 2.93
C ASN A 163 3.10 -0.43 2.84
N LEU A 164 1.85 -0.57 3.31
CA LEU A 164 0.89 0.53 3.21
C LEU A 164 1.32 1.68 4.12
N HIS A 165 1.33 2.92 3.60
CA HIS A 165 1.79 4.09 4.35
C HIS A 165 1.02 4.30 5.66
N MET A 166 -0.28 4.03 5.67
CA MET A 166 -1.14 4.15 6.86
C MET A 166 -0.72 3.25 8.03
N HIS A 167 0.10 2.21 7.79
CA HIS A 167 0.61 1.30 8.80
C HIS A 167 2.03 1.65 9.28
N ASN A 168 2.58 2.83 8.96
CA ASN A 168 3.92 3.22 9.41
C ASN A 168 4.08 3.15 10.94
N LYS A 169 3.11 3.66 11.72
CA LYS A 169 3.15 3.57 13.19
C LYS A 169 2.99 2.16 13.72
N LEU A 170 2.20 1.32 13.03
CA LEU A 170 2.10 -0.10 13.38
C LEU A 170 3.46 -0.79 13.18
N ARG A 171 4.12 -0.54 12.05
CA ARG A 171 5.46 -1.06 11.76
C ARG A 171 6.48 -0.58 12.79
N GLU A 172 6.48 0.71 13.10
CA GLU A 172 7.32 1.27 14.17
C GLU A 172 7.14 0.51 15.48
N TYR A 173 5.89 0.33 15.91
CA TYR A 173 5.58 -0.36 17.15
C TYR A 173 6.08 -1.81 17.15
N ILE A 174 5.78 -2.60 16.12
CA ILE A 174 6.21 -4.01 16.09
C ILE A 174 7.73 -4.15 15.96
N LEU A 175 8.40 -3.28 15.18
CA LEU A 175 9.85 -3.32 14.99
C LEU A 175 10.63 -2.89 16.24
N LEU A 176 10.02 -2.10 17.13
CA LEU A 176 10.64 -1.62 18.36
C LEU A 176 10.27 -2.43 19.60
N ASN A 177 9.15 -3.15 19.60
CA ASN A 177 8.65 -3.86 20.79
C ASN A 177 8.64 -5.39 20.63
N THR A 178 9.05 -5.90 19.46
CA THR A 178 9.11 -7.34 19.21
C THR A 178 10.31 -7.70 18.35
N LYS A 179 10.85 -8.91 18.51
CA LYS A 179 11.60 -9.57 17.45
C LYS A 179 10.59 -10.18 16.49
N ILE A 180 10.64 -9.79 15.22
CA ILE A 180 9.85 -10.46 14.19
C ILE A 180 10.63 -11.70 13.77
N LEU A 181 10.18 -12.87 14.21
CA LEU A 181 10.90 -14.13 14.00
C LEU A 181 10.73 -14.62 12.57
N GLU A 182 9.49 -14.72 12.11
CA GLU A 182 9.17 -15.21 10.77
C GLU A 182 7.90 -14.57 10.21
N ILE A 183 7.91 -14.27 8.91
CA ILE A 183 6.73 -13.88 8.14
C ILE A 183 6.59 -14.85 6.96
N LEU A 184 5.57 -15.69 7.00
CA LEU A 184 5.21 -16.56 5.89
C LEU A 184 4.13 -15.89 5.04
N MET A 185 4.43 -15.58 3.78
CA MET A 185 3.45 -15.01 2.83
C MET A 185 2.54 -16.09 2.26
N ILE A 186 1.23 -15.91 2.38
CA ILE A 186 0.20 -16.87 1.99
C ILE A 186 -0.79 -16.26 0.99
N PRO A 187 -1.00 -16.88 -0.19
CA PRO A 187 -2.04 -16.44 -1.11
C PRO A 187 -3.43 -16.40 -0.45
N SER A 188 -4.15 -15.28 -0.58
CA SER A 188 -5.49 -15.10 0.02
C SER A 188 -6.50 -16.18 -0.40
N LYS A 189 -6.33 -16.73 -1.61
CA LYS A 189 -7.12 -17.85 -2.14
C LYS A 189 -7.08 -19.14 -1.30
N PHE A 190 -6.16 -19.26 -0.33
CA PHE A 190 -6.12 -20.42 0.58
C PHE A 190 -7.22 -20.35 1.64
N PHE A 191 -7.88 -19.21 1.81
CA PHE A 191 -8.98 -19.02 2.76
C PHE A 191 -10.30 -18.88 2.01
N PRO A 192 -11.16 -19.92 1.99
CA PRO A 192 -12.44 -19.86 1.31
C PRO A 192 -13.30 -18.68 1.82
N GLY A 193 -13.77 -17.84 0.91
CA GLY A 193 -14.58 -16.67 1.25
C GLY A 193 -13.79 -15.38 1.46
N VAL A 194 -12.46 -15.43 1.56
CA VAL A 194 -11.60 -14.25 1.49
C VAL A 194 -11.41 -13.86 0.03
N ASN A 195 -11.96 -12.71 -0.38
CA ASN A 195 -11.77 -12.18 -1.74
C ASN A 195 -11.14 -10.79 -1.72
N PHE A 196 -9.98 -10.67 -1.08
CA PHE A 196 -9.13 -9.50 -1.24
C PHE A 196 -8.53 -9.54 -2.65
N GLY A 197 -9.19 -8.90 -3.61
CA GLY A 197 -8.68 -8.79 -4.99
C GLY A 197 -7.33 -8.05 -5.11
N TYR A 198 -6.78 -7.55 -4.00
CA TYR A 198 -5.62 -6.65 -3.95
C TYR A 198 -4.58 -6.97 -2.87
N SER A 199 -4.75 -7.99 -2.02
CA SER A 199 -3.82 -8.32 -0.93
C SER A 199 -3.75 -9.82 -0.66
N ASN A 200 -2.56 -10.29 -0.26
CA ASN A 200 -2.36 -11.63 0.27
C ASN A 200 -2.46 -11.60 1.80
N LEU A 201 -2.38 -12.77 2.42
CA LEU A 201 -2.25 -12.89 3.87
C LEU A 201 -0.80 -13.22 4.22
N THR A 202 -0.49 -13.11 5.51
CA THR A 202 0.74 -13.56 6.11
C THR A 202 0.42 -14.31 7.39
N ILE A 203 1.23 -15.31 7.73
CA ILE A 203 1.38 -15.71 9.13
C ILE A 203 2.60 -14.97 9.65
N ILE A 204 2.40 -14.11 10.64
CA ILE A 204 3.47 -13.40 11.33
C ILE A 204 3.68 -14.03 12.70
N THR A 205 4.92 -14.38 13.01
CA THR A 205 5.34 -14.81 14.35
C THR A 205 6.29 -13.77 14.94
N VAL A 206 5.94 -13.25 16.12
CA VAL A 206 6.74 -12.27 16.86
C VAL A 206 7.00 -12.73 18.29
N GLU A 207 8.10 -12.27 18.87
CA GLU A 207 8.44 -12.42 20.29
C GLU A 207 8.54 -11.04 20.94
N LYS A 208 7.79 -10.78 22.02
CA LYS A 208 7.87 -9.50 22.74
C LYS A 208 9.27 -9.31 23.30
N SER A 209 9.87 -8.16 23.02
CA SER A 209 11.24 -7.87 23.44
C SER A 209 11.51 -6.38 23.56
N SER A 210 12.51 -6.01 24.35
CA SER A 210 13.03 -4.64 24.34
C SER A 210 13.56 -4.19 22.98
N LYS A 211 13.53 -2.87 22.73
CA LYS A 211 14.03 -2.22 21.51
C LYS A 211 15.42 -2.69 21.06
N ASN A 212 16.37 -2.80 21.98
CA ASN A 212 17.74 -3.19 21.61
C ASN A 212 17.79 -4.62 21.08
N LYS A 213 17.06 -5.55 21.71
CA LYS A 213 16.95 -6.95 21.26
C LYS A 213 16.19 -7.04 19.94
N ALA A 214 15.14 -6.24 19.78
CA ALA A 214 14.33 -6.15 18.56
C ALA A 214 15.17 -5.67 17.37
N LEU A 215 15.93 -4.58 17.50
CA LEU A 215 16.72 -4.04 16.40
C LEU A 215 17.99 -4.87 16.10
N SER A 216 18.47 -5.69 17.04
CA SER A 216 19.54 -6.67 16.78
C SER A 216 19.04 -7.97 16.12
N ASN A 217 17.72 -8.11 15.91
CA ASN A 217 17.12 -9.29 15.31
C ASN A 217 17.33 -9.34 13.79
N THR A 218 17.23 -10.54 13.23
CA THR A 218 17.07 -10.78 11.80
C THR A 218 15.68 -11.33 11.55
N ILE A 219 14.95 -10.71 10.63
CA ILE A 219 13.61 -11.13 10.22
C ILE A 219 13.74 -12.15 9.11
N ARG A 220 13.14 -13.33 9.29
CA ARG A 220 12.97 -14.30 8.20
C ARG A 220 11.66 -14.07 7.47
N ILE A 221 11.69 -14.01 6.15
CA ILE A 221 10.51 -13.85 5.29
C ILE A 221 10.52 -14.96 4.25
N ILE A 222 9.42 -15.71 4.17
CA ILE A 222 9.28 -16.82 3.22
C ILE A 222 8.14 -16.49 2.25
N ASN A 223 8.42 -16.54 0.94
CA ASN A 223 7.42 -16.34 -0.11
C ASN A 223 7.57 -17.34 -1.27
N GLY A 224 6.62 -17.29 -2.21
CA GLY A 224 6.56 -18.21 -3.34
C GLY A 224 5.74 -19.48 -3.09
N LEU A 225 4.97 -19.52 -2.00
CA LEU A 225 4.09 -20.63 -1.66
C LEU A 225 2.96 -20.79 -2.70
N LYS A 226 2.90 -21.96 -3.36
CA LYS A 226 1.95 -22.23 -4.45
C LYS A 226 0.70 -23.02 -4.02
N LYS A 227 0.86 -23.94 -3.07
CA LYS A 227 -0.22 -24.77 -2.51
C LYS A 227 -0.18 -24.75 -0.99
N VAL A 228 -1.32 -24.91 -0.33
CA VAL A 228 -1.39 -24.91 1.15
C VAL A 228 -0.62 -26.07 1.78
N ALA A 229 -0.66 -27.26 1.16
CA ALA A 229 0.10 -28.43 1.63
C ALA A 229 1.62 -28.23 1.64
N ASN A 230 2.14 -27.27 0.86
CA ASN A 230 3.56 -26.94 0.86
C ASN A 230 4.02 -26.21 2.14
N ILE A 231 3.11 -25.81 3.02
CA ILE A 231 3.47 -25.31 4.34
C ILE A 231 4.12 -26.42 5.19
N GLU A 232 3.85 -27.69 4.92
CA GLU A 232 4.51 -28.82 5.59
C GLU A 232 6.02 -28.83 5.38
N ASP A 233 6.49 -28.51 4.16
CA ASP A 233 7.92 -28.36 3.85
C ASP A 233 8.56 -27.30 4.78
N ILE A 234 7.88 -26.16 4.92
CA ILE A 234 8.35 -25.03 5.74
C ILE A 234 8.30 -25.39 7.23
N THR A 235 7.21 -26.01 7.66
CA THR A 235 7.01 -26.48 9.03
C THR A 235 8.14 -27.41 9.43
N ASN A 236 8.52 -28.34 8.56
CA ASN A 236 9.56 -29.33 8.82
C ASN A 236 10.98 -28.87 8.45
N SER A 237 11.15 -27.64 7.97
CA SER A 237 12.42 -27.11 7.46
C SER A 237 13.05 -27.97 6.36
N THR A 238 12.20 -28.59 5.52
CA THR A 238 12.60 -29.43 4.38
C THR A 238 12.31 -28.71 3.06
N ASN A 239 13.08 -29.02 2.02
CA ASN A 239 12.85 -28.49 0.67
C ASN A 239 12.75 -26.95 0.57
N LEU A 240 13.46 -26.21 1.43
CA LEU A 240 13.37 -24.76 1.52
C LEU A 240 13.86 -24.04 0.25
N GLU A 241 14.69 -24.71 -0.56
CA GLU A 241 15.18 -24.22 -1.86
C GLU A 241 14.07 -23.99 -2.89
N LYS A 242 12.85 -24.53 -2.66
CA LYS A 242 11.67 -24.28 -3.49
C LYS A 242 11.05 -22.90 -3.27
N TYR A 243 11.39 -22.25 -2.17
CA TYR A 243 10.81 -20.98 -1.74
C TYR A 243 11.84 -19.87 -1.82
N ASN A 244 11.36 -18.64 -1.88
CA ASN A 244 12.21 -17.48 -1.71
C ASN A 244 12.26 -17.14 -0.22
N VAL A 245 13.37 -17.51 0.42
CA VAL A 245 13.67 -17.24 1.83
C VAL A 245 14.60 -16.05 1.89
N ILE A 246 14.17 -15.00 2.57
CA ILE A 246 14.90 -13.75 2.72
C ILE A 246 15.11 -13.50 4.21
N ASP A 247 16.36 -13.33 4.60
CA ASP A 247 16.73 -12.88 5.94
C ASP A 247 17.13 -11.39 5.86
N ILE A 248 16.44 -10.52 6.60
CA ILE A 248 16.67 -9.07 6.61
C ILE A 248 16.96 -8.62 8.04
N PRO A 249 18.07 -7.90 8.32
CA PRO A 249 18.26 -7.25 9.61
C PRO A 249 17.05 -6.38 9.95
N GLN A 250 16.46 -6.57 11.13
CA GLN A 250 15.27 -5.82 11.54
C GLN A 250 15.53 -4.31 11.59
N LYS A 251 16.76 -3.91 11.96
CA LYS A 251 17.23 -2.53 11.90
C LYS A 251 17.15 -1.93 10.49
N GLU A 252 17.44 -2.71 9.45
CA GLU A 252 17.38 -2.25 8.06
C GLU A 252 15.94 -1.95 7.62
N VAL A 253 14.97 -2.75 8.11
CA VAL A 253 13.54 -2.45 7.90
C VAL A 253 13.12 -1.23 8.71
N PHE A 254 13.61 -1.07 9.95
CA PHE A 254 13.31 0.10 10.77
C PHE A 254 13.86 1.40 10.16
N GLU A 255 15.01 1.35 9.51
CA GLU A 255 15.64 2.51 8.86
C GLU A 255 15.09 2.77 7.44
N SER A 256 14.20 1.92 6.94
CA SER A 256 13.64 2.10 5.60
C SER A 256 12.57 3.19 5.53
N ILE A 257 12.29 3.66 4.31
CA ILE A 257 11.23 4.65 4.10
C ILE A 257 9.86 4.12 4.60
N ASP A 258 9.21 4.89 5.47
CA ASP A 258 8.01 4.48 6.23
C ASP A 258 8.16 3.14 6.98
N MET A 259 9.39 2.69 7.23
CA MET A 259 9.70 1.38 7.81
C MET A 259 9.14 0.22 6.98
N ALA A 260 8.93 0.41 5.68
CA ALA A 260 8.39 -0.62 4.78
C ALA A 260 9.39 -1.77 4.59
N PHE A 261 8.88 -2.99 4.44
CA PHE A 261 9.75 -4.17 4.32
C PHE A 261 10.49 -4.24 2.99
N LEU A 262 9.94 -3.65 1.91
CA LEU A 262 10.56 -3.59 0.59
C LEU A 262 11.13 -4.96 0.13
N ILE A 263 10.33 -6.02 0.30
CA ILE A 263 10.74 -7.43 0.10
C ILE A 263 11.17 -7.70 -1.35
N LYS A 264 10.63 -6.92 -2.30
CA LYS A 264 10.95 -7.02 -3.73
C LYS A 264 12.23 -6.26 -4.11
N ALA A 265 12.76 -5.43 -3.21
CA ALA A 265 13.99 -4.70 -3.45
C ALA A 265 15.20 -5.62 -3.31
N GLY A 266 16.10 -5.62 -4.28
CA GLY A 266 17.49 -6.02 -4.02
C GLY A 266 18.16 -5.01 -3.07
N SER A 267 19.29 -5.41 -2.48
CA SER A 267 20.06 -4.56 -1.55
C SER A 267 20.40 -3.19 -2.15
N GLU A 268 20.72 -3.16 -3.45
CA GLU A 268 21.01 -1.93 -4.19
C GLU A 268 19.81 -0.97 -4.25
N ILE A 269 18.66 -1.44 -4.73
CA ILE A 269 17.44 -0.61 -4.82
C ILE A 269 17.00 -0.12 -3.44
N ARG A 270 17.12 -0.98 -2.41
CA ARG A 270 16.81 -0.59 -1.04
C ARG A 270 17.79 0.47 -0.53
N GLY A 271 19.08 0.32 -0.82
CA GLY A 271 20.10 1.31 -0.51
C GLY A 271 19.80 2.66 -1.17
N LEU A 272 19.39 2.66 -2.44
CA LEU A 272 18.98 3.88 -3.16
C LEU A 272 17.75 4.53 -2.53
N ILE A 273 16.73 3.75 -2.16
CA ILE A 273 15.51 4.26 -1.51
C ILE A 273 15.82 4.86 -0.14
N ASN A 274 16.58 4.14 0.69
CA ASN A 274 16.84 4.53 2.07
C ASN A 274 17.94 5.59 2.20
N GLY A 275 18.90 5.62 1.28
CA GLY A 275 20.02 6.56 1.28
C GLY A 275 19.75 7.87 0.54
N SER A 276 18.58 8.00 -0.10
CA SER A 276 18.24 9.19 -0.88
C SER A 276 18.09 10.43 0.01
N THR A 277 18.80 11.51 -0.35
CA THR A 277 18.65 12.83 0.28
C THR A 277 17.72 13.76 -0.49
N LEU A 278 17.36 13.39 -1.73
CA LEU A 278 16.54 14.18 -2.63
C LEU A 278 15.48 13.30 -3.30
N THR A 279 14.23 13.70 -3.17
CA THR A 279 13.08 12.97 -3.72
C THR A 279 12.34 13.78 -4.77
N LEU A 280 11.47 13.12 -5.54
CA LEU A 280 10.60 13.80 -6.50
C LEU A 280 9.71 14.86 -5.82
N GLY A 281 9.28 14.61 -4.58
CA GLY A 281 8.48 15.56 -3.81
C GLY A 281 9.25 16.82 -3.42
N ASP A 282 10.58 16.77 -3.37
CA ASP A 282 11.44 17.92 -3.11
C ASP A 282 11.62 18.79 -4.35
N LEU A 283 11.62 18.17 -5.54
CA LEU A 283 11.80 18.87 -6.83
C LEU A 283 10.49 19.31 -7.47
N ALA A 284 9.37 18.67 -7.16
CA ALA A 284 8.10 18.88 -7.84
C ALA A 284 6.87 18.74 -6.93
N ASP A 285 5.88 19.58 -7.18
CA ASP A 285 4.55 19.42 -6.59
C ASP A 285 3.81 18.28 -7.29
N CYS A 286 3.52 17.21 -6.55
CA CYS A 286 2.67 16.11 -7.04
C CYS A 286 1.24 16.28 -6.51
N VAL A 287 0.28 16.50 -7.40
CA VAL A 287 -1.09 16.90 -7.07
C VAL A 287 -2.14 16.13 -7.88
N THR A 288 -3.34 15.98 -7.33
CA THR A 288 -4.48 15.40 -8.02
C THR A 288 -5.33 16.48 -8.69
N GLY A 289 -5.87 16.16 -9.86
CA GLY A 289 -6.65 17.08 -10.68
C GLY A 289 -8.10 17.25 -10.23
N LEU A 290 -8.92 17.74 -11.15
CA LEU A 290 -10.35 18.01 -10.97
C LEU A 290 -11.17 16.74 -10.70
N TYR A 291 -12.10 16.85 -9.74
CA TYR A 291 -13.23 15.93 -9.56
C TYR A 291 -14.48 16.63 -10.09
N THR A 292 -15.13 16.11 -11.14
CA THR A 292 -16.32 16.76 -11.72
C THR A 292 -17.60 16.49 -10.92
N GLY A 293 -17.62 15.45 -10.07
CA GLY A 293 -18.83 14.95 -9.41
C GLY A 293 -19.82 14.24 -10.36
N ASN A 294 -19.70 14.45 -11.68
CA ASN A 294 -20.53 13.84 -12.72
C ASN A 294 -19.77 13.74 -14.06
N ASN A 295 -18.94 12.72 -14.21
CA ASN A 295 -18.10 12.54 -15.41
C ASN A 295 -18.91 12.49 -16.71
N LYS A 296 -20.12 11.93 -16.70
CA LYS A 296 -20.93 11.75 -17.91
C LYS A 296 -21.43 13.08 -18.47
N ALA A 297 -21.74 14.04 -17.59
CA ALA A 297 -22.21 15.36 -18.00
C ALA A 297 -21.09 16.22 -18.59
N TYR A 298 -19.93 16.23 -17.94
CA TYR A 298 -18.89 17.22 -18.20
C TYR A 298 -17.74 16.75 -19.08
N PHE A 299 -17.51 15.44 -19.19
CA PHE A 299 -16.49 14.92 -20.13
C PHE A 299 -17.12 14.47 -21.43
N LYS A 300 -16.44 14.76 -22.54
CA LYS A 300 -16.75 14.26 -23.87
C LYS A 300 -15.51 13.58 -24.47
N ALA A 301 -15.71 12.51 -25.23
CA ALA A 301 -14.66 11.79 -25.93
C ALA A 301 -14.52 12.31 -27.36
N LEU A 302 -13.32 12.20 -27.94
CA LEU A 302 -13.07 12.58 -29.34
C LEU A 302 -13.89 11.71 -30.33
N ASN A 303 -13.99 10.40 -30.07
CA ASN A 303 -14.73 9.46 -30.92
C ASN A 303 -15.04 8.15 -30.17
N THR A 304 -15.76 7.21 -30.82
CA THR A 304 -16.15 5.92 -30.24
C THR A 304 -14.99 4.96 -29.93
N LYS A 305 -13.80 5.19 -30.49
CA LYS A 305 -12.62 4.32 -30.29
C LYS A 305 -11.87 4.66 -28.99
N VAL A 306 -12.11 5.83 -28.41
CA VAL A 306 -11.49 6.24 -27.15
C VAL A 306 -11.96 5.29 -26.04
N ARG A 307 -11.01 4.65 -25.36
CA ARG A 307 -11.28 3.63 -24.34
C ARG A 307 -12.06 4.25 -23.17
N ASN A 308 -13.34 3.94 -23.05
CA ASN A 308 -14.27 4.66 -22.16
C ASN A 308 -14.96 3.72 -21.14
N PRO A 309 -14.56 3.74 -19.86
CA PRO A 309 -15.29 3.03 -18.81
C PRO A 309 -16.58 3.73 -18.36
N THR A 310 -16.87 4.96 -18.80
CA THR A 310 -17.88 5.88 -18.22
C THR A 310 -19.09 6.24 -19.10
N LYS A 311 -19.25 5.70 -20.32
CA LYS A 311 -20.37 6.04 -21.25
C LYS A 311 -20.55 7.55 -21.50
N CYS A 312 -19.45 8.31 -21.55
CA CYS A 312 -19.48 9.71 -21.97
C CYS A 312 -19.82 9.86 -23.47
N GLU A 313 -20.44 10.97 -23.83
CA GLU A 313 -20.80 11.30 -25.21
C GLU A 313 -19.59 11.75 -26.04
N ILE A 314 -19.74 11.75 -27.37
CA ILE A 314 -18.75 12.29 -28.30
C ILE A 314 -18.89 13.81 -28.32
N VAL A 315 -17.75 14.52 -28.37
CA VAL A 315 -17.75 15.98 -28.45
C VAL A 315 -18.22 16.44 -29.83
N ASP A 316 -19.04 17.48 -29.89
CA ASP A 316 -19.23 18.23 -31.12
C ASP A 316 -18.03 19.17 -31.30
N GLU A 317 -17.25 18.96 -32.37
CA GLU A 317 -16.05 19.76 -32.66
C GLU A 317 -16.35 21.26 -32.78
N ASN A 318 -17.58 21.65 -33.12
CA ASN A 318 -17.97 23.06 -33.21
C ASN A 318 -18.06 23.75 -31.84
N LEU A 319 -18.17 22.98 -30.75
CA LEU A 319 -18.23 23.47 -29.37
C LEU A 319 -16.85 23.48 -28.69
N VAL A 320 -15.80 23.02 -29.39
CA VAL A 320 -14.44 22.98 -28.86
C VAL A 320 -13.73 24.30 -29.12
N GLU A 321 -13.16 24.87 -28.06
CA GLU A 321 -12.23 25.99 -28.12
C GLU A 321 -10.80 25.45 -28.03
N TYR A 322 -10.11 25.35 -29.17
CA TYR A 322 -8.72 24.90 -29.22
C TYR A 322 -7.72 26.02 -28.91
N ASP A 323 -8.10 27.28 -29.12
CA ASP A 323 -7.29 28.46 -28.78
C ASP A 323 -7.74 29.06 -27.44
N TYR A 324 -8.04 28.20 -26.47
CA TYR A 324 -8.56 28.61 -25.16
C TYR A 324 -7.58 29.50 -24.38
N LEU A 325 -6.27 29.40 -24.65
CA LEU A 325 -5.25 30.23 -24.01
C LEU A 325 -5.35 31.73 -24.38
N ARG A 326 -6.11 32.10 -25.43
CA ARG A 326 -6.41 33.50 -25.76
C ARG A 326 -7.34 34.17 -24.74
N HIS A 327 -8.08 33.38 -23.95
CA HIS A 327 -9.03 33.91 -22.98
C HIS A 327 -8.31 34.35 -21.70
N ASN A 328 -8.63 35.56 -21.25
CA ASN A 328 -8.22 36.03 -19.94
C ASN A 328 -9.04 35.30 -18.85
N ASN A 329 -8.42 35.01 -17.71
CA ASN A 329 -9.07 34.42 -16.54
C ASN A 329 -9.77 33.06 -16.81
N LEU A 330 -9.08 32.13 -17.47
CA LEU A 330 -9.58 30.79 -17.76
C LEU A 330 -10.18 30.04 -16.56
N LEU A 331 -9.76 30.35 -15.33
CA LEU A 331 -10.32 29.72 -14.13
C LEU A 331 -11.76 30.13 -13.81
N ASP A 332 -12.29 31.18 -14.42
CA ASP A 332 -13.69 31.61 -14.30
C ASP A 332 -14.60 31.02 -15.38
N GLY A 333 -14.03 30.24 -16.29
CA GLY A 333 -14.74 29.58 -17.37
C GLY A 333 -14.83 30.42 -18.64
N ILE A 334 -15.05 29.73 -19.76
CA ILE A 334 -15.17 30.32 -21.08
C ILE A 334 -16.64 30.71 -21.32
N GLU A 335 -16.84 31.87 -21.94
CA GLU A 335 -18.16 32.37 -22.31
C GLU A 335 -18.47 32.04 -23.78
N GLY A 336 -19.73 31.74 -24.05
CA GLY A 336 -20.22 31.35 -25.38
C GLY A 336 -20.27 29.84 -25.59
N ASP A 337 -20.69 29.44 -26.80
CA ASP A 337 -20.96 28.04 -27.12
C ASP A 337 -19.68 27.19 -27.27
N LYS A 338 -18.54 27.85 -27.58
CA LYS A 338 -17.22 27.21 -27.66
C LYS A 338 -16.54 27.21 -26.29
N HIS A 339 -16.88 26.25 -25.45
CA HIS A 339 -16.36 26.17 -24.08
C HIS A 339 -15.81 24.79 -23.70
N PHE A 340 -15.83 23.82 -24.61
CA PHE A 340 -15.12 22.56 -24.39
C PHE A 340 -13.65 22.74 -24.69
N ILE A 341 -12.79 22.28 -23.77
CA ILE A 341 -11.33 22.35 -23.94
C ILE A 341 -10.69 20.95 -23.80
N PRO A 342 -9.52 20.70 -24.41
CA PRO A 342 -8.76 19.49 -24.17
C PRO A 342 -8.43 19.29 -22.69
N VAL A 343 -8.57 18.05 -22.20
CA VAL A 343 -8.25 17.67 -20.82
C VAL A 343 -7.36 16.45 -20.76
N THR A 344 -6.37 16.50 -19.88
CA THR A 344 -5.50 15.39 -19.56
C THR A 344 -6.22 14.40 -18.62
N LYS A 345 -6.47 13.18 -19.10
CA LYS A 345 -7.04 12.04 -18.35
C LYS A 345 -6.12 10.81 -18.35
N GLY A 346 -6.40 9.81 -17.54
CA GLY A 346 -5.59 8.60 -17.42
C GLY A 346 -5.57 7.81 -18.73
N ASN A 347 -4.41 7.77 -19.38
CA ASN A 347 -4.11 6.92 -20.54
C ASN A 347 -2.67 6.37 -20.41
N ALA A 348 -2.41 5.21 -20.99
CA ALA A 348 -1.14 4.49 -20.92
C ALA A 348 -0.17 4.88 -22.05
N GLU A 349 0.00 6.18 -22.32
CA GLU A 349 0.94 6.73 -23.32
C GLU A 349 2.15 7.37 -22.64
N MET A 350 3.34 7.17 -23.23
CA MET A 350 4.63 7.68 -22.74
C MET A 350 5.04 8.94 -23.49
N TYR A 351 5.70 9.87 -22.80
CA TYR A 351 6.21 11.16 -23.28
C TYR A 351 5.14 12.12 -23.77
N GLN A 352 4.37 11.76 -24.78
CA GLN A 352 3.36 12.59 -25.40
C GLN A 352 2.06 11.80 -25.57
N ARG A 353 0.95 12.51 -25.40
CA ARG A 353 -0.41 11.96 -25.49
C ARG A 353 -1.19 12.65 -26.61
N LYS A 354 -2.17 11.95 -27.17
CA LYS A 354 -3.19 12.60 -28.00
C LYS A 354 -4.30 13.22 -27.15
N ASN A 355 -4.86 14.31 -27.65
CA ASN A 355 -6.04 14.94 -27.03
C ASN A 355 -7.29 14.17 -27.43
N GLU A 356 -7.61 13.13 -26.66
CA GLU A 356 -8.78 12.27 -26.91
C GLU A 356 -10.00 12.64 -26.04
N TRP A 357 -9.82 13.58 -25.11
CA TRP A 357 -10.81 13.94 -24.12
C TRP A 357 -10.97 15.45 -24.02
N PHE A 358 -12.22 15.87 -23.88
CA PHE A 358 -12.61 17.25 -23.72
C PHE A 358 -13.45 17.39 -22.45
N ILE A 359 -13.30 18.52 -21.78
CA ILE A 359 -14.10 18.88 -20.61
C ILE A 359 -14.84 20.17 -20.89
N ASP A 360 -16.09 20.23 -20.43
CA ASP A 360 -16.84 21.48 -20.36
C ASP A 360 -16.15 22.43 -19.37
N TRP A 361 -15.70 23.57 -19.89
CA TRP A 361 -15.05 24.64 -19.14
C TRP A 361 -15.85 25.93 -19.22
N GLY A 362 -17.16 25.85 -19.47
CA GLY A 362 -18.06 26.99 -19.44
C GLY A 362 -18.23 27.58 -18.03
N LYS A 363 -18.72 28.82 -17.95
CA LYS A 363 -18.98 29.52 -16.67
C LYS A 363 -19.88 28.71 -15.72
N GLU A 364 -20.92 28.06 -16.26
CA GLU A 364 -21.84 27.23 -15.47
C GLU A 364 -21.15 25.96 -14.93
N ALA A 365 -20.35 25.28 -15.76
CA ALA A 365 -19.60 24.10 -15.35
C ALA A 365 -18.57 24.43 -14.27
N ILE A 366 -17.86 25.56 -14.39
CA ILE A 366 -16.93 26.04 -13.37
C ILE A 366 -17.65 26.35 -12.06
N ASN A 367 -18.84 26.96 -12.10
CA ASN A 367 -19.65 27.18 -10.91
C ASN A 367 -20.05 25.85 -10.25
N HIS A 368 -20.43 24.84 -11.04
CA HIS A 368 -20.68 23.48 -10.53
C HIS A 368 -19.43 22.88 -9.86
N TYR A 369 -18.26 22.96 -10.49
CA TYR A 369 -17.01 22.42 -9.93
C TYR A 369 -16.61 23.05 -8.59
N ARG A 370 -17.06 24.29 -8.33
CA ARG A 370 -16.81 25.03 -7.09
C ARG A 370 -17.83 24.74 -5.99
N THR A 371 -19.08 24.43 -6.35
CA THR A 371 -20.21 24.45 -5.40
C THR A 371 -20.85 23.08 -5.14
N ASP A 372 -20.74 22.14 -6.07
CA ASP A 372 -21.33 20.80 -5.90
C ASP A 372 -20.58 19.97 -4.85
N LYS A 373 -21.34 19.23 -4.02
CA LYS A 373 -20.79 18.45 -2.89
C LYS A 373 -19.89 17.28 -3.33
N LYS A 374 -20.00 16.82 -4.57
CA LYS A 374 -19.20 15.71 -5.13
C LYS A 374 -18.08 16.23 -6.04
N ALA A 375 -18.16 17.46 -6.52
CA ALA A 375 -17.13 18.10 -7.33
C ALA A 375 -16.06 18.78 -6.47
N ARG A 376 -14.84 18.90 -7.02
CA ARG A 376 -13.71 19.58 -6.39
C ARG A 376 -12.79 20.19 -7.44
N LEU A 377 -12.87 21.52 -7.63
CA LEU A 377 -11.91 22.34 -8.40
C LEU A 377 -10.60 22.56 -7.61
N GLN A 378 -9.98 21.47 -7.16
CA GLN A 378 -8.77 21.51 -6.34
C GLN A 378 -7.51 21.72 -7.18
N ASN A 379 -6.47 22.30 -6.59
CA ASN A 379 -5.18 22.48 -7.24
C ASN A 379 -5.25 23.31 -8.55
N ALA A 380 -6.25 24.20 -8.67
CA ALA A 380 -6.49 25.00 -9.86
C ALA A 380 -5.31 25.88 -10.29
N LYS A 381 -4.40 26.22 -9.35
CA LYS A 381 -3.15 26.94 -9.63
C LYS A 381 -2.17 26.23 -10.57
N TYR A 382 -2.39 24.95 -10.86
CA TYR A 382 -1.59 24.16 -11.82
C TYR A 382 -2.29 23.92 -13.16
N TYR A 383 -3.56 24.29 -13.30
CA TYR A 383 -4.22 24.19 -14.59
C TYR A 383 -3.60 25.18 -15.57
N PHE A 384 -3.55 24.79 -16.84
CA PHE A 384 -2.98 25.60 -17.91
C PHE A 384 -1.48 25.87 -17.76
N LYS A 385 -0.78 25.03 -16.99
CA LYS A 385 0.69 25.04 -16.89
C LYS A 385 1.31 23.83 -17.55
N LYS A 386 2.59 23.95 -17.91
CA LYS A 386 3.42 22.80 -18.26
C LYS A 386 3.72 21.96 -17.02
N GLY A 387 3.66 20.65 -17.17
CA GLY A 387 3.95 19.68 -16.12
C GLY A 387 3.99 18.27 -16.69
N ILE A 388 3.94 17.28 -15.82
CA ILE A 388 3.99 15.87 -16.18
C ILE A 388 2.76 15.17 -15.61
N ALA A 389 2.10 14.32 -16.38
CA ALA A 389 1.00 13.50 -15.90
C ALA A 389 1.41 12.04 -15.81
N VAL A 390 1.15 11.44 -14.64
CA VAL A 390 1.29 10.01 -14.40
C VAL A 390 -0.10 9.42 -14.18
N PRO A 391 -0.51 8.37 -14.91
CA PRO A 391 -1.80 7.70 -14.70
C PRO A 391 -1.96 7.22 -13.26
N MET A 392 -3.14 7.51 -12.68
CA MET A 392 -3.46 7.12 -11.30
C MET A 392 -3.54 5.60 -11.15
N VAL A 393 -4.04 4.87 -12.15
CA VAL A 393 -4.08 3.41 -12.12
C VAL A 393 -2.70 2.86 -12.43
N LYS A 394 -2.20 1.98 -11.56
CA LYS A 394 -0.88 1.37 -11.68
C LYS A 394 -0.85 0.30 -12.77
N SER A 395 0.21 0.32 -13.58
CA SER A 395 0.57 -0.70 -14.57
C SER A 395 1.92 -1.34 -14.25
N SER A 396 2.33 -2.35 -15.03
CA SER A 396 3.66 -2.99 -14.90
C SER A 396 4.81 -2.02 -15.19
N LYS A 397 4.59 -1.05 -16.10
CA LYS A 397 5.49 0.07 -16.37
C LYS A 397 4.78 1.39 -16.12
N ILE A 398 5.41 2.30 -15.38
CA ILE A 398 4.95 3.69 -15.29
C ILE A 398 5.07 4.38 -16.65
N LYS A 399 4.07 5.19 -17.02
CA LYS A 399 4.04 5.88 -18.30
C LYS A 399 3.69 7.34 -18.08
N ALA A 400 4.74 8.16 -17.93
CA ALA A 400 4.60 9.59 -17.72
C ALA A 400 4.55 10.30 -19.07
N ASN A 401 3.78 11.38 -19.16
CA ASN A 401 3.69 12.20 -20.37
C ASN A 401 3.55 13.68 -20.02
N LEU A 402 3.80 14.54 -21.00
CA LEU A 402 3.74 15.99 -20.84
C LEU A 402 2.29 16.46 -20.69
N ILE A 403 2.03 17.26 -19.66
CA ILE A 403 0.89 18.20 -19.61
C ILE A 403 1.39 19.48 -20.26
N ASN A 404 0.78 19.89 -21.36
CA ASN A 404 1.14 21.14 -22.05
C ASN A 404 -0.02 22.13 -21.99
N ASN A 405 -0.02 22.99 -20.97
CA ASN A 405 -1.00 24.05 -20.77
C ASN A 405 -2.46 23.58 -20.73
N GLN A 406 -2.72 22.41 -20.13
CA GLN A 406 -4.05 21.82 -20.06
C GLN A 406 -4.58 21.72 -18.62
N VAL A 407 -5.90 21.50 -18.51
CA VAL A 407 -6.51 20.97 -17.29
C VAL A 407 -6.23 19.46 -17.20
N PHE A 408 -6.16 18.91 -16.00
CA PHE A 408 -6.04 17.49 -15.75
C PHE A 408 -7.04 17.03 -14.68
N ASP A 409 -7.55 15.80 -14.79
CA ASP A 409 -8.53 15.26 -13.86
C ASP A 409 -7.90 14.32 -12.80
N GLN A 410 -8.73 13.87 -11.88
CA GLN A 410 -8.40 12.91 -10.82
C GLN A 410 -7.78 11.57 -11.30
N SER A 411 -7.87 11.24 -12.59
CA SER A 411 -7.36 9.97 -13.12
C SER A 411 -5.88 10.01 -13.48
N VAL A 412 -5.22 11.15 -13.27
CA VAL A 412 -3.75 11.30 -13.26
C VAL A 412 -3.29 12.00 -11.98
N VAL A 413 -2.02 11.83 -11.66
CA VAL A 413 -1.27 12.76 -10.79
C VAL A 413 -0.51 13.72 -11.68
N GLY A 414 -0.74 15.02 -11.50
CA GLY A 414 0.06 16.08 -12.10
C GLY A 414 1.31 16.34 -11.26
N ILE A 415 2.46 16.39 -11.90
CA ILE A 415 3.77 16.63 -11.32
C ILE A 415 4.30 17.92 -11.93
N PHE A 416 4.48 18.94 -11.12
CA PHE A 416 4.87 20.28 -11.55
C PHE A 416 6.22 20.64 -10.93
N PRO A 417 7.32 20.54 -11.70
CA PRO A 417 8.65 20.88 -11.20
C PRO A 417 8.71 22.34 -10.73
N LYS A 418 9.46 22.58 -9.65
CA LYS A 418 9.66 23.92 -9.10
C LYS A 418 10.49 24.81 -10.03
N GLU A 419 11.34 24.20 -10.86
CA GLU A 419 12.12 24.86 -11.91
C GLU A 419 11.81 24.24 -13.28
N GLU A 420 11.55 25.07 -14.28
CA GLU A 420 11.13 24.63 -15.62
C GLU A 420 12.18 23.76 -16.32
N LYS A 421 13.47 23.98 -16.04
CA LYS A 421 14.59 23.20 -16.64
C LYS A 421 14.51 21.69 -16.36
N TYR A 422 13.82 21.28 -15.29
CA TYR A 422 13.67 19.88 -14.91
C TYR A 422 12.48 19.17 -15.55
N ILE A 423 11.61 19.85 -16.32
CA ILE A 423 10.41 19.21 -16.87
C ILE A 423 10.74 18.01 -17.75
N TYR A 424 11.64 18.16 -18.73
CA TYR A 424 11.97 17.06 -19.64
C TYR A 424 12.87 16.02 -18.96
N PHE A 425 13.81 16.45 -18.11
CA PHE A 425 14.62 15.55 -17.30
C PHE A 425 13.75 14.63 -16.43
N LEU A 426 12.81 15.19 -15.65
CA LEU A 426 11.92 14.39 -14.80
C LEU A 426 10.93 13.56 -15.62
N LEU A 427 10.50 14.03 -16.79
CA LEU A 427 9.67 13.27 -17.71
C LEU A 427 10.40 12.01 -18.22
N ALA A 428 11.66 12.15 -18.61
CA ALA A 428 12.50 11.03 -19.02
C ALA A 428 12.77 10.08 -17.84
N LEU A 429 13.13 10.64 -16.69
CA LEU A 429 13.41 9.88 -15.47
C LEU A 429 12.21 9.02 -15.06
N LEU A 430 10.99 9.57 -15.06
CA LEU A 430 9.76 8.85 -14.72
C LEU A 430 9.39 7.76 -15.74
N ASN A 431 9.95 7.79 -16.94
CA ASN A 431 9.78 6.75 -17.96
C ASN A 431 10.94 5.74 -17.98
N SER A 432 11.96 5.90 -17.13
CA SER A 432 13.13 5.03 -17.07
C SER A 432 12.87 3.68 -16.37
N GLU A 433 13.66 2.66 -16.70
CA GLU A 433 13.58 1.33 -16.06
C GLU A 433 13.98 1.35 -14.58
N ILE A 434 14.96 2.18 -14.19
CA ILE A 434 15.38 2.30 -12.78
C ILE A 434 14.25 2.87 -11.92
N VAL A 435 13.58 3.93 -12.36
CA VAL A 435 12.44 4.50 -11.63
C VAL A 435 11.24 3.56 -11.68
N ASN A 436 11.03 2.84 -12.78
CA ASN A 436 10.01 1.80 -12.80
C ASN A 436 10.28 0.74 -11.71
N THR A 437 11.53 0.27 -11.57
CA THR A 437 11.92 -0.69 -10.53
C THR A 437 11.68 -0.12 -9.12
N ILE A 438 12.09 1.12 -8.87
CA ILE A 438 11.88 1.83 -7.61
C ILE A 438 10.39 1.96 -7.28
N ILE A 439 9.57 2.51 -8.19
CA ILE A 439 8.14 2.74 -7.91
C ILE A 439 7.38 1.43 -7.70
N GLN A 440 7.74 0.36 -8.41
CA GLN A 440 7.17 -0.97 -8.20
C GLN A 440 7.56 -1.56 -6.82
N THR A 441 8.68 -1.11 -6.25
CA THR A 441 9.20 -1.51 -4.95
C THR A 441 8.57 -0.73 -3.80
N ILE A 442 8.35 0.58 -3.94
CA ILE A 442 7.75 1.41 -2.87
C ILE A 442 6.22 1.46 -2.90
N ASN A 443 5.59 1.26 -4.07
CA ASN A 443 4.14 1.33 -4.23
C ASN A 443 3.55 -0.07 -4.42
N HIS A 444 2.93 -0.60 -3.37
CA HIS A 444 2.26 -1.90 -3.40
C HIS A 444 0.76 -1.82 -3.72
N THR A 445 0.25 -0.61 -3.95
CA THR A 445 -1.18 -0.41 -4.21
C THR A 445 -1.50 -0.49 -5.70
N ALA A 446 -2.78 -0.60 -6.03
CA ALA A 446 -3.24 -0.52 -7.41
C ALA A 446 -3.16 0.90 -8.02
N ASN A 447 -2.78 1.92 -7.23
CA ASN A 447 -2.80 3.31 -7.67
C ASN A 447 -1.44 4.02 -7.48
N ASN A 448 -1.00 4.79 -8.47
CA ASN A 448 0.14 5.71 -8.40
C ASN A 448 -0.24 7.01 -7.68
N SER A 449 -0.67 6.93 -6.41
CA SER A 449 -1.04 8.13 -5.66
C SER A 449 0.14 9.10 -5.55
N ALA A 450 -0.15 10.39 -5.45
CA ALA A 450 0.88 11.44 -5.29
C ALA A 450 1.84 11.15 -4.13
N ASN A 451 1.35 10.55 -3.03
CA ASN A 451 2.17 10.22 -1.86
C ASN A 451 3.23 9.14 -2.13
N TYR A 452 3.02 8.26 -3.11
CA TYR A 452 4.04 7.29 -3.54
C TYR A 452 5.01 7.91 -4.53
N LEU A 453 4.51 8.70 -5.48
CA LEU A 453 5.36 9.36 -6.48
C LEU A 453 6.34 10.33 -5.83
N LYS A 454 5.91 11.10 -4.82
CA LYS A 454 6.79 12.00 -4.05
C LYS A 454 8.00 11.31 -3.42
N LYS A 455 7.92 10.01 -3.16
CA LYS A 455 8.96 9.22 -2.49
C LYS A 455 9.99 8.63 -3.44
N ILE A 456 9.82 8.81 -4.76
CA ILE A 456 10.81 8.37 -5.74
C ILE A 456 12.12 9.13 -5.46
N PRO A 457 13.23 8.44 -5.12
CA PRO A 457 14.56 9.05 -5.08
C PRO A 457 14.88 9.72 -6.41
N VAL A 458 15.52 10.88 -6.39
CA VAL A 458 16.01 11.54 -7.58
C VAL A 458 17.49 11.85 -7.39
N VAL A 459 18.31 11.27 -8.26
CA VAL A 459 19.72 11.66 -8.42
C VAL A 459 19.79 12.72 -9.52
N LEU A 460 20.36 13.88 -9.21
CA LEU A 460 20.65 14.91 -10.20
C LEU A 460 22.09 14.77 -10.69
N PRO A 461 22.36 14.95 -11.99
CA PRO A 461 23.73 14.98 -12.48
C PRO A 461 24.47 16.21 -11.93
N ASN A 462 25.77 16.06 -11.72
CA ASN A 462 26.63 17.15 -11.23
C ASN A 462 26.84 18.27 -12.27
N ASN A 463 26.53 18.02 -13.55
CA ASN A 463 26.74 18.94 -14.65
C ASN A 463 25.40 19.29 -15.33
N GLU A 464 25.14 20.58 -15.55
CA GLU A 464 23.95 21.04 -16.27
C GLU A 464 23.91 20.54 -17.73
N ASN A 465 25.06 20.30 -18.36
CA ASN A 465 25.11 19.76 -19.73
C ASN A 465 24.44 18.37 -19.84
N ASP A 466 24.45 17.58 -18.76
CA ASP A 466 23.79 16.27 -18.76
C ASP A 466 22.26 16.43 -18.71
N ILE A 467 21.75 17.44 -18.01
CA ILE A 467 20.33 17.79 -18.02
C ILE A 467 19.93 18.26 -19.41
N GLU A 468 20.72 19.14 -20.04
CA GLU A 468 20.48 19.62 -21.40
C GLU A 468 20.50 18.48 -22.42
N ARG A 469 21.44 17.54 -22.29
CA ARG A 469 21.48 16.34 -23.14
C ARG A 469 20.21 15.51 -23.00
N VAL A 470 19.76 15.23 -21.78
CA VAL A 470 18.50 14.50 -21.55
C VAL A 470 17.32 15.26 -22.15
N ASN A 471 17.27 16.59 -21.96
CA ASN A 471 16.21 17.43 -22.52
C ASN A 471 16.20 17.36 -24.06
N SER A 472 17.36 17.40 -24.72
CA SER A 472 17.49 17.25 -26.18
C SER A 472 16.99 15.89 -26.67
N LEU A 473 17.33 14.80 -25.97
CA LEU A 473 16.85 13.46 -26.30
C LEU A 473 15.32 13.35 -26.19
N VAL A 474 14.71 14.01 -25.20
CA VAL A 474 13.25 14.07 -25.05
C VAL A 474 12.61 14.87 -26.19
N GLU A 475 13.23 15.95 -26.65
CA GLU A 475 12.75 16.69 -27.82
C GLU A 475 12.83 15.86 -29.11
N ASP A 476 13.92 15.10 -29.30
CA ASP A 476 14.04 14.14 -30.40
C ASP A 476 12.97 13.05 -30.32
N MET A 477 12.68 12.56 -29.11
CA MET A 477 11.57 11.63 -28.86
C MET A 477 10.23 12.23 -29.28
N PHE A 478 9.95 13.50 -28.96
CA PHE A 478 8.72 14.17 -29.40
C PHE A 478 8.63 14.28 -30.92
N ARG A 479 9.72 14.73 -31.58
CA ARG A 479 9.79 14.79 -33.06
C ARG A 479 9.55 13.42 -33.70
N HIS A 480 10.10 12.36 -33.10
CA HIS A 480 9.88 10.99 -33.56
C HIS A 480 8.40 10.61 -33.40
N ILE A 481 7.82 10.77 -32.22
CA ILE A 481 6.41 10.43 -31.92
C ILE A 481 5.46 11.17 -32.85
N GLU A 482 5.70 12.46 -33.10
CA GLU A 482 4.87 13.26 -34.01
C GLU A 482 4.86 12.69 -35.44
N ARG A 483 5.99 12.16 -35.90
CA ARG A 483 6.15 11.60 -37.25
C ARG A 483 5.64 10.16 -37.37
N THR A 484 5.87 9.31 -36.36
CA THR A 484 5.66 7.86 -36.46
C THR A 484 4.52 7.33 -35.59
N ASN A 485 4.08 8.12 -34.62
CA ASN A 485 3.14 7.72 -33.57
C ASN A 485 3.65 6.54 -32.71
N THR A 486 4.96 6.37 -32.61
CA THR A 486 5.63 5.32 -31.81
C THR A 486 6.76 5.90 -30.96
N ILE A 487 7.21 5.16 -29.94
CA ILE A 487 8.41 5.50 -29.15
C ILE A 487 9.66 5.09 -29.91
N ASP A 488 10.69 5.96 -29.91
CA ASP A 488 12.01 5.61 -30.42
C ASP A 488 12.76 4.74 -29.40
N LEU A 489 12.96 3.46 -29.73
CA LEU A 489 13.56 2.50 -28.82
C LEU A 489 15.05 2.76 -28.57
N GLU A 490 15.76 3.39 -29.51
CA GLU A 490 17.19 3.70 -29.32
C GLU A 490 17.35 4.90 -28.39
N ILE A 491 16.54 5.96 -28.56
CA ILE A 491 16.52 7.09 -27.62
C ILE A 491 16.11 6.61 -26.22
N GLN A 492 15.08 5.77 -26.11
CA GLN A 492 14.66 5.22 -24.81
C GLN A 492 15.79 4.42 -24.15
N LYS A 493 16.50 3.59 -24.91
CA LYS A 493 17.64 2.82 -24.41
C LYS A 493 18.81 3.71 -23.98
N GLU A 494 19.07 4.80 -24.70
CA GLU A 494 20.08 5.79 -24.30
C GLU A 494 19.72 6.47 -22.97
N LEU A 495 18.45 6.88 -22.81
CA LEU A 495 17.94 7.44 -21.56
C LEU A 495 18.03 6.43 -20.40
N ASP A 496 17.64 5.18 -20.62
CA ASP A 496 17.74 4.13 -19.60
C ASP A 496 19.19 3.88 -19.19
N ASN A 497 20.13 3.83 -20.13
CA ASN A 497 21.56 3.70 -19.84
C ASN A 497 22.09 4.90 -19.04
N PHE A 498 21.68 6.12 -19.41
CA PHE A 498 22.06 7.33 -18.69
C PHE A 498 21.59 7.29 -17.23
N PHE A 499 20.30 7.00 -16.99
CA PHE A 499 19.76 6.96 -15.63
C PHE A 499 20.33 5.80 -14.82
N ASN A 500 20.52 4.63 -15.40
CA ASN A 500 21.19 3.52 -14.70
C ASN A 500 22.60 3.96 -14.26
N ALA A 501 23.42 4.51 -15.17
CA ALA A 501 24.76 4.98 -14.84
C ALA A 501 24.74 6.06 -13.75
N LEU A 502 23.79 7.01 -13.83
CA LEU A 502 23.63 8.08 -12.85
C LEU A 502 23.38 7.51 -11.44
N TYR A 503 22.44 6.57 -11.29
CA TYR A 503 22.10 5.97 -10.00
C TYR A 503 23.18 5.03 -9.45
N HIS A 504 23.99 4.39 -10.31
CA HIS A 504 25.12 3.56 -9.86
C HIS A 504 26.40 4.37 -9.57
N SER A 505 26.53 5.57 -10.13
CA SER A 505 27.71 6.43 -9.96
C SER A 505 27.78 7.12 -8.59
N GLU A 506 26.63 7.38 -7.98
CA GLU A 506 26.56 7.74 -6.56
C GLU A 506 26.84 6.48 -5.73
N LYS A 507 28.11 6.27 -5.37
CA LYS A 507 28.44 5.37 -4.27
C LYS A 507 27.71 5.87 -3.03
N LEU A 508 26.64 5.17 -2.65
CA LEU A 508 26.02 5.31 -1.34
C LEU A 508 27.15 5.29 -0.29
N PRO A 509 27.23 6.29 0.62
CA PRO A 509 28.25 6.28 1.64
C PRO A 509 28.14 4.98 2.41
N THR A 510 29.17 4.13 2.31
CA THR A 510 29.33 2.95 3.13
C THR A 510 29.21 3.42 4.57
N GLN A 511 28.14 3.03 5.27
CA GLN A 511 28.06 3.29 6.70
C GLN A 511 29.31 2.68 7.33
N VAL A 512 30.14 3.55 7.91
CA VAL A 512 31.26 3.16 8.76
C VAL A 512 30.66 2.35 9.90
N LEU A 513 30.90 1.04 9.89
CA LEU A 513 30.70 0.18 11.04
C LEU A 513 31.56 0.74 12.18
N ILE A 514 30.92 1.32 13.19
CA ILE A 514 31.47 1.53 14.53
C ILE A 514 30.68 0.64 15.49
#